data_AF-A0A8K1XBE0-F1
#
_entry.id   AF-A0A8K1XBE0-F1
#
_cell.length_a   1.000
_cell.length_b   1.000
_cell.length_c   1.000
_cell.angle_alpha   90.00
_cell.angle_beta   90.00
_cell.angle_gamma   90.00
#
_symmetry.space_group_name_H-M   'P 1'
#
loop_
_entity.id
_entity.type
_entity.pdbx_description
1 polymer ?
#
loop_
_entity_poly.entity_id
_entity_poly.type
_entity_poly.pdbx_seq_one_letter_code
_entity_poly.pdbx_strand_id
1 'polypeptide(L)'
;KTHPLLKIINSSFIDLPAPANLSLWWNFGSLLGVCLIGPIATGLFLTMHYTADTSLAFSSIAHICRDVNNGWLIRNLHANGASFFFICIYLHIGRGMYYGSFLYKETWNIGVILLFLV
;
A
#
# COMPACT_ATOMS: atom_id res chain seq x y z
N LYS A 1 -27.25 -2.31 9.67
CA LYS A 1 -26.55 -3.06 10.75
C LYS A 1 -26.90 -4.56 10.81
N THR A 2 -28.04 -5.00 10.28
CA THR A 2 -28.49 -6.41 10.32
C THR A 2 -27.88 -7.29 9.22
N HIS A 3 -27.67 -6.75 8.01
CA HIS A 3 -27.06 -7.50 6.91
C HIS A 3 -25.60 -7.90 7.27
N PRO A 4 -25.23 -9.20 7.20
CA PRO A 4 -23.92 -9.69 7.67
C PRO A 4 -22.71 -8.97 7.07
N LEU A 5 -22.68 -8.78 5.74
CA LEU A 5 -21.58 -8.08 5.07
C LEU A 5 -21.48 -6.59 5.46
N LEU A 6 -22.60 -5.87 5.40
CA LEU A 6 -22.65 -4.46 5.77
C LEU A 6 -22.35 -4.23 7.25
N LYS A 7 -22.59 -5.22 8.12
CA LYS A 7 -22.22 -5.15 9.55
C LYS A 7 -20.71 -5.04 9.73
N ILE A 8 -19.91 -5.77 8.95
CA ILE A 8 -18.44 -5.71 9.01
C ILE A 8 -17.96 -4.33 8.59
N ILE A 9 -18.45 -3.81 7.45
CA ILE A 9 -18.10 -2.47 6.97
C ILE A 9 -18.51 -1.40 7.98
N ASN A 10 -19.74 -1.48 8.51
CA ASN A 10 -20.25 -0.49 9.45
C ASN A 10 -19.42 -0.44 10.74
N SER A 11 -19.04 -1.59 11.29
CA SER A 11 -18.29 -1.65 12.56
C SER A 11 -16.80 -1.29 12.43
N SER A 12 -16.21 -1.45 11.25
CA SER A 12 -14.79 -1.17 11.01
C SER A 12 -14.51 0.18 10.36
N PHE A 13 -15.50 0.78 9.66
CA PHE A 13 -15.27 1.97 8.83
C PHE A 13 -16.23 3.13 9.10
N ILE A 14 -17.49 2.87 9.47
CA ILE A 14 -18.52 3.92 9.58
C ILE A 14 -18.71 4.34 11.05
N ASP A 15 -19.13 3.39 11.89
CA ASP A 15 -19.44 3.62 13.31
C ASP A 15 -18.28 3.15 14.22
N LEU A 16 -17.04 3.18 13.72
CA LEU A 16 -15.88 2.83 14.53
C LEU A 16 -15.63 3.93 15.58
N PRO A 17 -15.65 3.62 16.91
CA PRO A 17 -15.31 4.61 17.91
C PRO A 17 -13.81 4.92 17.85
N ALA A 18 -13.46 6.13 17.42
CA ALA A 18 -12.10 6.63 17.37
C ALA A 18 -11.88 7.73 18.43
N PRO A 19 -10.71 7.78 19.09
CA PRO A 19 -10.36 8.92 19.95
C PRO A 19 -10.41 10.24 19.18
N ALA A 20 -10.93 11.30 19.80
CA ALA A 20 -11.08 12.60 19.14
C ALA A 20 -9.74 13.35 18.93
N ASN A 21 -8.68 12.96 19.65
CA ASN A 21 -7.40 13.66 19.69
C ASN A 21 -6.30 12.97 18.85
N LEU A 22 -6.67 12.15 17.86
CA LEU A 22 -5.69 11.56 16.94
C LEU A 22 -5.07 12.66 16.06
N SER A 23 -3.74 12.69 16.01
CA SER A 23 -3.01 13.63 15.14
C SER A 23 -2.85 13.08 13.71
N LEU A 24 -2.27 13.89 12.82
CA LEU A 24 -2.01 13.52 11.43
C LEU A 24 -1.21 12.22 11.27
N TRP A 25 -0.40 11.85 12.26
CA TRP A 25 0.39 10.60 12.24
C TRP A 25 -0.47 9.33 12.16
N TRP A 26 -1.75 9.39 12.53
CA TRP A 26 -2.66 8.25 12.39
C TRP A 26 -3.12 7.98 10.95
N ASN A 27 -2.94 8.94 10.03
CA ASN A 27 -3.31 8.78 8.62
C ASN A 27 -2.40 7.80 7.86
N PHE A 28 -1.19 7.53 8.37
CA PHE A 28 -0.27 6.62 7.67
C PHE A 28 -0.80 5.18 7.57
N GLY A 29 -1.73 4.76 8.44
CA GLY A 29 -2.39 3.46 8.31
C GLY A 29 -3.28 3.35 7.07
N SER A 30 -4.15 4.35 6.84
CA SER A 30 -5.01 4.37 5.65
C SER A 30 -4.23 4.64 4.37
N LEU A 31 -3.21 5.51 4.45
CA LEU A 31 -2.29 5.75 3.32
C LEU A 31 -1.59 4.46 2.89
N LEU A 32 -1.15 3.60 3.81
CA LEU A 32 -0.57 2.29 3.45
C LEU A 32 -1.56 1.39 2.72
N GLY A 33 -2.84 1.41 3.10
CA GLY A 33 -3.90 0.70 2.37
C GLY A 33 -4.05 1.21 0.93
N VAL A 34 -4.05 2.53 0.73
CA VAL A 34 -4.07 3.15 -0.61
C VAL A 34 -2.81 2.80 -1.39
N CYS A 35 -1.64 2.88 -0.74
CA CYS A 35 -0.35 2.54 -1.32
C CYS A 35 -0.19 1.05 -1.62
N LEU A 36 -1.04 0.17 -1.09
CA LEU A 36 -1.07 -1.24 -1.50
C LEU A 36 -1.91 -1.41 -2.76
N ILE A 37 -3.10 -0.81 -2.81
CA ILE A 37 -4.03 -0.93 -3.95
C ILE A 37 -3.45 -0.33 -5.23
N GLY A 38 -2.80 0.85 -5.15
CA GLY A 38 -2.25 1.54 -6.31
C GLY A 38 -1.17 0.74 -7.08
N PRO A 39 -0.10 0.28 -6.41
CA PRO A 39 0.92 -0.60 -6.98
C PRO A 39 0.39 -1.96 -7.44
N ILE A 40 -0.58 -2.57 -6.75
CA ILE A 40 -1.23 -3.81 -7.25
C ILE A 40 -1.91 -3.54 -8.59
N ALA A 41 -2.72 -2.48 -8.68
CA ALA A 41 -3.43 -2.14 -9.90
C ALA A 41 -2.45 -1.81 -11.04
N THR A 42 -1.50 -0.90 -10.80
CA THR A 42 -0.49 -0.53 -11.82
C THR A 42 0.40 -1.70 -12.20
N GLY A 43 0.78 -2.55 -11.25
CA GLY A 43 1.57 -3.76 -11.47
C GLY A 43 0.85 -4.75 -12.38
N LEU A 44 -0.44 -4.98 -12.14
CA LEU A 44 -1.27 -5.82 -13.01
C LEU A 44 -1.24 -5.33 -14.47
N PHE A 45 -1.42 -4.04 -14.72
CA PHE A 45 -1.33 -3.47 -16.08
C PHE A 45 0.09 -3.60 -16.67
N LEU A 46 1.14 -3.41 -15.88
CA LEU A 46 2.52 -3.59 -16.35
C LEU A 46 2.80 -5.04 -16.75
N THR A 47 2.31 -6.02 -15.97
CA THR A 47 2.53 -7.44 -16.27
C THR A 47 1.89 -7.91 -17.57
N MET A 48 0.83 -7.24 -18.05
CA MET A 48 0.22 -7.55 -19.35
C MET A 48 1.16 -7.27 -20.54
N HIS A 49 2.19 -6.44 -20.34
CA HIS A 49 3.13 -6.01 -21.38
C HIS A 49 4.59 -6.40 -21.08
N TYR A 50 4.86 -6.94 -19.90
CA TYR A 50 6.19 -7.36 -19.47
C TYR A 50 6.51 -8.78 -19.97
N THR A 51 7.77 -9.03 -20.34
CA THR A 51 8.26 -10.36 -20.72
C THR A 51 9.30 -10.84 -19.72
N ALA A 52 8.99 -11.93 -19.01
CA ALA A 52 9.87 -12.52 -17.99
C ALA A 52 10.95 -13.44 -18.60
N ASP A 53 11.64 -12.97 -19.63
CA ASP A 53 12.79 -13.62 -20.24
C ASP A 53 14.03 -12.72 -20.12
N THR A 54 15.18 -13.28 -19.75
CA THR A 54 16.40 -12.48 -19.48
C THR A 54 16.90 -11.68 -20.68
N SER A 55 16.65 -12.14 -21.91
CA SER A 55 17.02 -11.43 -23.13
C SER A 55 16.04 -10.31 -23.50
N LEU A 56 14.79 -10.39 -23.02
CA LEU A 56 13.70 -9.46 -23.37
C LEU A 56 13.24 -8.56 -22.21
N ALA A 57 13.65 -8.83 -20.97
CA ALA A 57 13.16 -8.14 -19.78
C ALA A 57 13.33 -6.62 -19.89
N PHE A 58 14.54 -6.15 -20.24
CA PHE A 58 14.81 -4.72 -20.36
C PHE A 58 14.08 -4.08 -21.56
N SER A 59 14.08 -4.74 -22.71
CA SER A 59 13.39 -4.23 -23.90
C SER A 59 11.88 -4.17 -23.72
N SER A 60 11.27 -5.10 -22.97
CA SER A 60 9.83 -5.07 -22.68
C SER A 60 9.44 -3.88 -21.79
N ILE A 61 10.30 -3.47 -20.86
CA ILE A 61 10.10 -2.22 -20.09
C ILE A 61 10.23 -0.99 -21.00
N ALA A 62 11.18 -0.98 -21.93
CA ALA A 62 11.31 0.10 -22.90
C ALA A 62 10.08 0.23 -23.79
N HIS A 63 9.54 -0.91 -24.26
CA HIS A 63 8.28 -1.00 -25.01
C HIS A 63 7.11 -0.45 -24.17
N ILE A 64 6.97 -0.83 -22.90
CA ILE A 64 5.96 -0.26 -22.00
C ILE A 64 6.04 1.26 -21.95
N CYS A 65 7.24 1.82 -21.80
CA CYS A 65 7.38 3.27 -21.67
C CYS A 65 7.15 4.04 -22.97
N ARG A 66 7.42 3.45 -24.14
CA ARG A 66 7.41 4.16 -25.42
C ARG A 66 6.18 3.87 -26.28
N ASP A 67 5.70 2.63 -26.25
CA ASP A 67 4.76 2.11 -27.23
C ASP A 67 3.39 1.78 -26.62
N VAL A 68 3.31 1.55 -25.31
CA VAL A 68 2.03 1.35 -24.60
C VAL A 68 1.40 2.70 -24.25
N ASN A 69 0.12 2.87 -24.56
CA ASN A 69 -0.65 4.07 -24.22
C ASN A 69 -0.60 4.35 -22.71
N ASN A 70 -0.09 5.52 -22.33
CA ASN A 70 0.16 5.92 -20.94
C ASN A 70 1.08 4.97 -20.15
N GLY A 71 1.81 4.07 -20.81
CA GLY A 71 2.66 3.10 -20.13
C GLY A 71 3.82 3.75 -19.36
N TRP A 72 4.34 4.88 -19.84
CA TRP A 72 5.30 5.71 -19.08
C TRP A 72 4.71 6.18 -17.74
N LEU A 73 3.44 6.59 -17.72
CA LEU A 73 2.78 7.09 -16.51
C LEU A 73 2.56 5.93 -15.53
N ILE A 74 2.03 4.80 -16.00
CA ILE A 74 1.78 3.61 -15.18
C ILE A 74 3.09 3.10 -14.57
N ARG A 75 4.16 3.01 -15.37
CA ARG A 75 5.49 2.59 -14.90
C ARG A 75 6.04 3.54 -13.84
N ASN A 76 5.90 4.85 -14.04
CA ASN A 76 6.37 5.84 -13.07
C ASN A 76 5.53 5.84 -11.79
N LEU A 77 4.21 5.67 -11.87
CA LEU A 77 3.35 5.52 -10.70
C LEU A 77 3.71 4.27 -9.89
N HIS A 78 3.97 3.14 -10.56
CA HIS A 78 4.38 1.90 -9.89
C HIS A 78 5.73 2.07 -9.18
N ALA A 79 6.74 2.59 -9.88
CA ALA A 79 8.09 2.75 -9.33
C ALA A 79 8.16 3.78 -8.18
N ASN A 80 7.57 4.96 -8.36
CA ASN A 80 7.54 5.98 -7.31
C ASN A 80 6.56 5.61 -6.19
N GLY A 81 5.47 4.91 -6.50
CA GLY A 81 4.52 4.38 -5.54
C GLY A 81 5.18 3.40 -4.57
N ALA A 82 6.07 2.54 -5.04
CA ALA A 82 6.86 1.67 -4.17
C ALA A 82 7.75 2.46 -3.19
N SER A 83 8.41 3.53 -3.65
CA SER A 83 9.22 4.39 -2.76
C SER A 83 8.34 5.11 -1.73
N PHE A 84 7.18 5.62 -2.16
CA PHE A 84 6.22 6.27 -1.27
C PHE A 84 5.64 5.30 -0.24
N PHE A 85 5.41 4.04 -0.61
CA PHE A 85 5.00 2.98 0.31
C PHE A 85 5.99 2.82 1.47
N PHE A 86 7.29 2.76 1.19
CA PHE A 86 8.32 2.69 2.24
C PHE A 86 8.37 3.95 3.11
N ILE A 87 8.20 5.14 2.53
CA ILE A 87 8.08 6.38 3.32
C ILE A 87 6.90 6.26 4.31
N CYS A 88 5.73 5.83 3.84
CA CYS A 88 4.57 5.63 4.70
C CYS A 88 4.81 4.58 5.78
N ILE A 89 5.48 3.47 5.46
CA ILE A 89 5.80 2.42 6.44
C ILE A 89 6.71 2.97 7.54
N TYR A 90 7.79 3.64 7.17
CA TYR A 90 8.75 4.14 8.17
C TYR A 90 8.11 5.18 9.09
N LEU A 91 7.27 6.06 8.56
CA LEU A 91 6.51 7.01 9.37
C LEU A 91 5.45 6.32 10.25
N HIS A 92 4.80 5.27 9.75
CA HIS A 92 3.84 4.48 10.51
C HIS A 92 4.50 3.76 11.70
N ILE A 93 5.67 3.14 11.48
CA ILE A 93 6.47 2.48 12.52
C ILE A 93 7.00 3.51 13.51
N GLY A 94 7.55 4.63 13.01
CA GLY A 94 8.06 5.73 13.84
C GLY A 94 7.00 6.28 14.79
N ARG A 95 5.78 6.52 14.28
CA ARG A 95 4.62 6.85 15.12
C ARG A 95 4.37 5.77 16.18
N GLY A 96 4.38 4.50 15.78
CA GLY A 96 4.12 3.37 16.68
C GLY A 96 5.13 3.27 17.83
N MET A 97 6.40 3.59 17.57
CA MET A 97 7.43 3.69 18.60
C MET A 97 7.22 4.91 19.50
N TYR A 98 6.99 6.09 18.92
CA TYR A 98 6.85 7.34 19.68
C TYR A 98 5.66 7.34 20.65
N TYR A 99 4.50 6.82 20.22
CA TYR A 99 3.28 6.76 21.04
C TYR A 99 3.10 5.43 21.80
N GLY A 100 4.11 4.55 21.82
CA GLY A 100 4.01 3.27 22.55
C GLY A 100 2.98 2.28 21.97
N SER A 101 2.59 2.43 20.70
CA SER A 101 1.60 1.54 20.06
C SER A 101 2.09 0.09 19.91
N PHE A 102 3.40 -0.15 20.01
CA PHE A 102 3.98 -1.51 20.06
C PHE A 102 3.51 -2.33 21.28
N LEU A 103 2.91 -1.69 22.30
CA LEU A 103 2.29 -2.39 23.42
C LEU A 103 1.08 -3.24 22.98
N TYR A 104 0.44 -2.92 21.84
CA TYR A 104 -0.52 -3.80 21.18
C TYR A 104 0.22 -4.93 20.44
N LYS A 105 0.74 -5.89 21.21
CA LYS A 105 1.71 -6.90 20.75
C LYS A 105 1.27 -7.65 19.49
N GLU A 106 0.03 -8.13 19.42
CA GLU A 106 -0.47 -8.87 18.24
C GLU A 106 -0.48 -7.98 16.99
N THR A 107 -0.99 -6.76 17.10
CA THR A 107 -1.00 -5.78 16.01
C THR A 107 0.42 -5.41 15.58
N TRP A 108 1.32 -5.23 16.55
CA TRP A 108 2.72 -4.92 16.28
C TRP A 108 3.44 -6.07 15.57
N ASN A 109 3.28 -7.31 16.05
CA ASN A 109 3.91 -8.49 15.46
C ASN A 109 3.42 -8.73 14.03
N ILE A 110 2.12 -8.56 13.76
CA ILE A 110 1.59 -8.59 12.39
C ILE A 110 2.21 -7.47 11.55
N GLY A 111 2.36 -6.26 12.10
CA GLY A 111 3.04 -5.15 11.42
C GLY A 111 4.50 -5.46 11.06
N VAL A 112 5.23 -6.15 11.93
CA VAL A 112 6.60 -6.62 11.66
C VAL A 112 6.60 -7.67 10.53
N ILE A 113 5.67 -8.62 10.54
CA ILE A 113 5.51 -9.59 9.44
C ILE A 113 5.21 -8.86 8.14
N LEU A 114 4.28 -7.90 8.15
CA LEU A 114 3.93 -7.11 6.97
C LEU A 114 5.15 -6.36 6.42
N LEU A 115 5.99 -5.78 7.29
CA LEU A 115 7.24 -5.11 6.87
C LEU A 115 8.20 -6.06 6.14
N PHE A 116 8.29 -7.33 6.54
CA PHE A 116 9.19 -8.30 5.89
C PHE A 116 8.61 -8.91 4.61
N LEU A 117 7.29 -8.81 4.40
CA LEU A 117 6.61 -9.34 3.21
C LEU A 117 6.56 -8.35 2.04
N VAL A 118 6.83 -7.07 2.28
CA VAL A 118 6.70 -5.96 1.32
C VAL A 118 8.03 -5.53 0.73
#